data_AF-A0A542M4E9-F1
#
_entry.id   AF-A0A542M4E9-F1
#
_cell.length_a   1.000
_cell.length_b   1.000
_cell.length_c   1.000
_cell.angle_alpha   90.00
_cell.angle_beta   90.00
_cell.angle_gamma   90.00
#
_symmetry.space_group_name_H-M   'P 1'
#
loop_
_entity.id
_entity.type
_entity.pdbx_description
1 polymer ?
#
loop_
_entity_poly.entity_id
_entity_poly.type
_entity_poly.pdbx_seq_one_letter_code
_entity_poly.pdbx_strand_id
1 'polypeptide(L)'
;MIFTAQPQQWTARQAQPFHERILPLPAEVRDFVHQVNLATGVAAVPAAVLPDERMRADLREALLGMPDAVRALVDPLLLGVCLGRGLGSSGITDVVADAKGRPLGCVVLLDLDLLEAHSANSWATWKENLPFATGAGYSLAATIAAPGQDTRANALQFLLLHEFGHVLSAEGDFLPRWWEPVPADRRYAYLDLSWVISPSGRFVPRADFELRGVVDFYGNNQLFADAIVTAYSGLECSDFPSLYGATNPYDDFAECFASYVHSEMLGRPYVLRVDLDGTPQAWLDSFWASGRSAGKRAFMEAMLRDAGSGYRLAA
;
A
#
# COMPACT_ATOMS: atom_id res chain seq x y z
N MET A 1 1.91 -16.51 1.72
CA MET A 1 3.28 -17.02 1.52
C MET A 1 3.34 -17.85 0.26
N ILE A 2 4.26 -17.48 -0.62
CA ILE A 2 4.61 -18.17 -1.86
C ILE A 2 5.74 -19.16 -1.56
N PHE A 3 5.54 -20.44 -1.80
CA PHE A 3 6.58 -21.46 -1.59
C PHE A 3 7.36 -21.72 -2.88
N THR A 4 8.68 -21.67 -2.80
CA THR A 4 9.56 -21.90 -3.96
C THR A 4 10.39 -23.18 -3.80
N ALA A 5 10.54 -23.91 -4.91
CA ALA A 5 11.50 -25.01 -5.03
C ALA A 5 12.91 -24.53 -5.41
N GLN A 6 13.07 -23.26 -5.76
CA GLN A 6 14.32 -22.69 -6.28
C GLN A 6 14.80 -21.50 -5.43
N PRO A 7 15.05 -21.68 -4.12
CA PRO A 7 15.36 -20.57 -3.21
C PRO A 7 16.60 -19.77 -3.64
N GLN A 8 17.59 -20.43 -4.25
CA GLN A 8 18.81 -19.78 -4.73
C GLN A 8 18.55 -18.76 -5.86
N GLN A 9 17.54 -18.99 -6.71
CA GLN A 9 17.21 -18.04 -7.78
C GLN A 9 16.64 -16.75 -7.22
N TRP A 10 15.85 -16.85 -6.15
CA TRP A 10 15.31 -15.69 -5.44
C TRP A 10 16.38 -14.93 -4.68
N THR A 11 17.18 -15.60 -3.86
CA THR A 11 18.23 -14.93 -3.09
C THR A 11 19.31 -14.32 -3.98
N ALA A 12 19.59 -14.89 -5.16
CA ALA A 12 20.51 -14.31 -6.13
C ALA A 12 20.05 -12.93 -6.65
N ARG A 13 18.74 -12.62 -6.59
CA ARG A 13 18.22 -11.29 -6.97
C ARG A 13 18.66 -10.19 -6.04
N GLN A 14 18.93 -10.48 -4.77
CA GLN A 14 19.41 -9.47 -3.81
C GLN A 14 20.80 -8.93 -4.20
N ALA A 15 21.57 -9.67 -5.00
CA ALA A 15 22.85 -9.17 -5.54
C ALA A 15 22.67 -8.15 -6.68
N GLN A 16 21.48 -8.07 -7.29
CA GLN A 16 21.18 -7.07 -8.31
C GLN A 16 20.86 -5.73 -7.65
N PRO A 17 21.18 -4.59 -8.31
CA PRO A 17 20.78 -3.29 -7.79
C PRO A 17 19.26 -3.20 -7.63
N PHE A 18 18.81 -2.55 -6.55
CA PHE A 18 17.40 -2.39 -6.18
C PHE A 18 16.46 -2.08 -7.37
N HIS A 19 16.83 -1.07 -8.17
CA HIS A 19 16.04 -0.59 -9.31
C HIS A 19 16.08 -1.50 -10.54
N GLU A 20 16.86 -2.59 -10.51
CA GLU A 20 16.96 -3.59 -11.58
C GLU A 20 16.23 -4.90 -11.26
N ARG A 21 15.74 -5.05 -10.03
CA ARG A 21 14.96 -6.21 -9.59
C ARG A 21 13.52 -6.14 -10.11
N ILE A 22 13.37 -5.91 -11.41
CA ILE A 22 12.09 -5.88 -12.14
C ILE A 22 12.01 -7.14 -13.00
N LEU A 23 10.96 -7.94 -12.82
CA LEU A 23 10.82 -9.24 -13.46
C LEU A 23 9.41 -9.45 -14.01
N PRO A 24 9.24 -10.24 -15.08
CA PRO A 24 7.91 -10.76 -15.42
C PRO A 24 7.39 -11.63 -14.26
N LEU A 25 6.07 -11.70 -14.11
CA LEU A 25 5.42 -12.52 -13.09
C LEU A 25 5.86 -14.00 -13.17
N PRO A 26 6.63 -14.52 -12.18
CA PRO A 26 7.07 -15.92 -12.19
C PRO A 26 5.88 -16.88 -12.06
N ALA A 27 6.00 -18.09 -12.60
CA ALA A 27 4.89 -19.05 -12.62
C ALA A 27 4.37 -19.40 -11.21
N GLU A 28 5.26 -19.68 -10.26
CA GLU A 28 4.87 -19.97 -8.87
C GLU A 28 4.16 -18.80 -8.17
N VAL A 29 4.55 -17.56 -8.49
CA VAL A 29 3.89 -16.35 -7.97
C VAL A 29 2.52 -16.18 -8.62
N ARG A 30 2.44 -16.33 -9.94
CA ARG A 30 1.18 -16.27 -10.70
C ARG A 30 0.17 -17.30 -10.21
N ASP A 31 0.61 -18.53 -10.04
CA ASP A 31 -0.25 -19.64 -9.64
C ASP A 31 -0.76 -19.43 -8.20
N PHE A 32 0.09 -18.88 -7.30
CA PHE A 32 -0.33 -18.47 -5.97
C PHE A 32 -1.39 -17.36 -6.00
N VAL A 33 -1.18 -16.28 -6.75
CA VAL A 33 -2.17 -15.19 -6.89
C VAL A 33 -3.48 -15.72 -7.45
N HIS A 34 -3.43 -16.62 -8.42
CA HIS A 34 -4.65 -17.21 -8.99
C HIS A 34 -5.42 -18.03 -7.94
N GLN A 35 -4.72 -18.77 -7.08
CA GLN A 35 -5.35 -19.49 -5.96
C GLN A 35 -6.00 -18.54 -4.95
N VAL A 36 -5.33 -17.44 -4.61
CA VAL A 36 -5.89 -16.41 -3.73
C VAL A 36 -7.14 -15.80 -4.34
N ASN A 37 -7.11 -15.41 -5.61
CA ASN A 37 -8.26 -14.86 -6.33
C ASN A 37 -9.46 -15.82 -6.30
N LEU A 38 -9.24 -17.11 -6.57
CA LEU A 38 -10.31 -18.12 -6.49
C LEU A 38 -10.87 -18.25 -5.07
N ALA A 39 -10.01 -18.22 -4.04
CA ALA A 39 -10.43 -18.34 -2.64
C ALA A 39 -11.21 -17.11 -2.15
N THR A 40 -10.96 -15.93 -2.72
CA THR A 40 -11.62 -14.66 -2.37
C THR A 40 -12.78 -14.31 -3.30
N GLY A 41 -13.07 -15.14 -4.30
CA GLY A 41 -14.18 -14.92 -5.25
C GLY A 41 -13.87 -13.88 -6.34
N VAL A 42 -12.59 -13.55 -6.54
CA VAL A 42 -12.12 -12.65 -7.60
C VAL A 42 -11.94 -13.43 -8.90
N ALA A 43 -12.61 -13.00 -9.97
CA ALA A 43 -12.58 -13.69 -11.28
C ALA A 43 -11.31 -13.42 -12.10
N ALA A 44 -10.42 -12.53 -11.64
CA ALA A 44 -9.23 -12.11 -12.37
C ALA A 44 -8.23 -13.27 -12.51
N VAL A 45 -7.70 -13.44 -13.73
CA VAL A 45 -6.72 -14.49 -14.07
C VAL A 45 -5.36 -13.84 -14.30
N PRO A 46 -4.39 -14.04 -13.38
CA PRO A 46 -3.11 -13.37 -13.48
C PRO A 46 -2.28 -13.90 -14.65
N ALA A 47 -1.68 -12.99 -15.40
CA ALA A 47 -0.77 -13.32 -16.50
C ALA A 47 0.51 -12.47 -16.42
N ALA A 48 1.63 -13.06 -16.84
CA ALA A 48 2.89 -12.33 -16.92
C ALA A 48 2.86 -11.34 -18.08
N VAL A 49 3.48 -10.18 -17.87
CA VAL A 49 3.66 -9.15 -18.90
C VAL A 49 5.11 -8.70 -18.91
N LEU A 50 5.62 -8.41 -20.10
CA LEU A 50 6.89 -7.70 -20.25
C LEU A 50 6.58 -6.21 -20.44
N PRO A 51 7.17 -5.32 -19.63
CA PRO A 51 6.99 -3.89 -19.82
C PRO A 51 7.71 -3.46 -21.11
N ASP A 52 7.12 -2.51 -21.82
CA ASP A 52 7.82 -1.79 -22.87
C ASP A 52 8.92 -0.88 -22.27
N GLU A 53 9.74 -0.27 -23.13
CA GLU A 53 10.85 0.58 -22.66
C GLU A 53 10.38 1.80 -21.87
N ARG A 54 9.19 2.33 -22.18
CA ARG A 54 8.67 3.51 -21.49
C ARG A 54 8.21 3.16 -20.07
N MET A 55 7.45 2.08 -19.91
CA MET A 55 7.05 1.55 -18.60
C MET A 55 8.26 1.13 -17.78
N ARG A 56 9.27 0.51 -18.41
CA ARG A 56 10.54 0.18 -17.75
C ARG A 56 11.25 1.43 -17.23
N ALA A 57 11.29 2.50 -18.03
CA ALA A 57 11.86 3.77 -17.61
C ALA A 57 11.09 4.38 -16.44
N ASP A 58 9.76 4.40 -16.49
CA ASP A 58 8.91 4.93 -15.40
C ASP A 58 9.11 4.15 -14.09
N LEU A 59 9.20 2.81 -14.15
CA LEU A 59 9.47 1.96 -12.98
C LEU A 59 10.86 2.22 -12.40
N ARG A 60 11.88 2.36 -13.25
CA ARG A 60 13.24 2.69 -12.80
C ARG A 60 13.28 4.07 -12.15
N GLU A 61 12.61 5.06 -12.74
CA GLU A 61 12.48 6.40 -12.18
C GLU A 61 11.80 6.36 -10.81
N ALA A 62 10.68 5.64 -10.67
CA ALA A 62 9.97 5.49 -9.42
C ALA A 62 10.86 4.89 -8.30
N LEU A 63 11.58 3.80 -8.60
CA LEU A 63 12.47 3.11 -7.67
C LEU A 63 13.72 3.93 -7.31
N LEU A 64 14.33 4.60 -8.29
CA LEU A 64 15.49 5.46 -8.08
C LEU A 64 15.14 6.73 -7.30
N GLY A 65 13.91 7.24 -7.48
CA GLY A 65 13.41 8.42 -6.79
C GLY A 65 13.03 8.19 -5.32
N MET A 66 13.12 6.96 -4.80
CA MET A 66 12.85 6.66 -3.39
C MET A 66 13.92 7.29 -2.50
N PRO A 67 13.60 7.86 -1.32
CA PRO A 67 14.62 8.34 -0.39
C PRO A 67 15.59 7.23 0.05
N ASP A 68 16.84 7.60 0.35
CA ASP A 68 17.90 6.67 0.73
C ASP A 68 17.52 5.80 1.94
N ALA A 69 16.89 6.40 2.96
CA ALA A 69 16.42 5.69 4.15
C ALA A 69 15.36 4.62 3.81
N VAL A 70 14.47 4.90 2.86
CA VAL A 70 13.47 3.93 2.39
C VAL A 70 14.16 2.78 1.67
N ARG A 71 15.10 3.08 0.76
CA ARG A 71 15.87 2.04 0.07
C ARG A 71 16.65 1.18 1.06
N ALA A 72 17.29 1.77 2.06
CA ALA A 72 18.04 1.03 3.08
C ALA A 72 17.18 0.04 3.89
N LEU A 73 15.92 0.38 4.16
CA LEU A 73 14.99 -0.51 4.86
C LEU A 73 14.49 -1.64 3.97
N VAL A 74 14.14 -1.33 2.71
CA VAL A 74 13.44 -2.25 1.80
C VAL A 74 14.40 -3.16 1.03
N ASP A 75 15.57 -2.66 0.62
CA ASP A 75 16.54 -3.38 -0.21
C ASP A 75 16.94 -4.77 0.32
N PRO A 76 17.20 -4.98 1.62
CA PRO A 76 17.54 -6.32 2.12
C PRO A 76 16.36 -7.30 2.11
N LEU A 77 15.12 -6.80 2.00
CA LEU A 77 13.90 -7.60 2.08
C LEU A 77 13.30 -7.88 0.70
N LEU A 78 13.47 -6.96 -0.26
CA LEU A 78 12.84 -7.04 -1.56
C LEU A 78 13.60 -7.97 -2.51
N LEU A 79 12.98 -9.09 -2.88
CA LEU A 79 13.46 -10.02 -3.89
C LEU A 79 13.17 -9.53 -5.32
N GLY A 80 12.09 -8.76 -5.48
CA GLY A 80 11.84 -8.00 -6.71
C GLY A 80 10.40 -7.54 -6.91
N VAL A 81 10.24 -6.71 -7.94
CA VAL A 81 8.97 -6.19 -8.45
C VAL A 81 8.56 -7.01 -9.67
N CYS A 82 7.53 -7.84 -9.49
CA CYS A 82 6.97 -8.74 -10.48
C CYS A 82 5.86 -8.04 -11.27
N LEU A 83 5.91 -8.11 -12.59
CA LEU A 83 4.97 -7.42 -13.47
C LEU A 83 3.96 -8.40 -14.06
N GLY A 84 2.68 -8.10 -13.83
CA GLY A 84 1.57 -8.91 -14.31
C GLY A 84 0.42 -8.06 -14.83
N ARG A 85 -0.66 -8.75 -15.18
CA ARG A 85 -1.99 -8.21 -15.46
C ARG A 85 -3.04 -9.15 -14.91
N GLY A 86 -4.24 -8.65 -14.63
CA GLY A 86 -5.33 -9.46 -14.09
C GLY A 86 -5.01 -9.99 -12.69
N LEU A 87 -4.32 -9.20 -11.87
CA LEU A 87 -3.96 -9.58 -10.50
C LEU A 87 -5.16 -9.52 -9.55
N GLY A 88 -6.15 -8.66 -9.84
CA GLY A 88 -7.32 -8.43 -8.97
C GLY A 88 -7.18 -7.20 -8.06
N SER A 89 -6.00 -6.57 -8.02
CA SER A 89 -5.70 -5.29 -7.38
C SER A 89 -4.61 -4.56 -8.18
N SER A 90 -4.31 -3.29 -7.85
CA SER A 90 -3.18 -2.57 -8.46
C SER A 90 -1.81 -3.05 -7.99
N GLY A 91 -1.74 -3.54 -6.75
CA GLY A 91 -0.51 -4.03 -6.13
C GLY A 91 -0.79 -5.14 -5.13
N ILE A 92 0.17 -6.06 -5.01
CA ILE A 92 0.15 -7.16 -4.03
C ILE A 92 1.57 -7.35 -3.50
N THR A 93 1.73 -7.50 -2.19
CA THR A 93 2.97 -7.93 -1.58
C THR A 93 2.79 -9.26 -0.85
N ASP A 94 3.71 -10.20 -1.06
CA ASP A 94 3.75 -11.42 -0.25
C ASP A 94 5.19 -11.92 -0.04
N VAL A 95 5.35 -12.78 0.97
CA VAL A 95 6.60 -13.41 1.36
C VAL A 95 6.86 -14.64 0.51
N VAL A 96 8.07 -14.74 -0.01
CA VAL A 96 8.60 -15.96 -0.62
C VAL A 96 9.31 -16.77 0.46
N ALA A 97 8.95 -18.03 0.59
CA ALA A 97 9.56 -18.97 1.54
C ALA A 97 10.10 -20.21 0.83
N ASP A 98 11.15 -20.81 1.40
CA ASP A 98 11.63 -22.11 0.92
C ASP A 98 10.66 -23.26 1.25
N ALA A 99 10.94 -24.46 0.75
CA ALA A 99 10.12 -25.65 1.00
C ALA A 99 9.99 -26.05 2.50
N LYS A 100 10.77 -25.44 3.40
CA LYS A 100 10.69 -25.63 4.86
C LYS A 100 9.91 -24.50 5.55
N GLY A 101 9.36 -23.56 4.80
CA GLY A 101 8.65 -22.39 5.32
C GLY A 101 9.55 -21.31 5.89
N ARG A 102 10.85 -21.31 5.57
CA ARG A 102 11.75 -20.23 5.99
C ARG A 102 11.58 -19.04 5.03
N PRO A 103 11.25 -17.84 5.52
CA PRO A 103 11.19 -16.64 4.69
C PRO A 103 12.53 -16.37 4.00
N LEU A 104 12.48 -16.02 2.73
CA LEU A 104 13.63 -15.59 1.93
C LEU A 104 13.63 -14.08 1.68
N GLY A 105 12.45 -13.47 1.73
CA GLY A 105 12.19 -12.06 1.45
C GLY A 105 10.80 -11.88 0.85
N CYS A 106 10.51 -10.68 0.35
CA CYS A 106 9.21 -10.31 -0.20
C CYS A 106 9.29 -10.07 -1.71
N VAL A 107 8.18 -10.30 -2.39
CA VAL A 107 7.94 -9.82 -3.74
C VAL A 107 6.82 -8.80 -3.73
N VAL A 108 6.95 -7.78 -4.56
CA VAL A 108 5.89 -6.84 -4.89
C VAL A 108 5.40 -7.19 -6.28
N LEU A 109 4.09 -7.26 -6.49
CA LEU A 109 3.48 -7.48 -7.78
C LEU A 109 2.73 -6.22 -8.19
N LEU A 110 2.85 -5.82 -9.46
CA LEU A 110 2.12 -4.68 -10.01
C LEU A 110 1.27 -5.12 -11.20
N ASP A 111 0.01 -4.70 -11.21
CA ASP A 111 -0.88 -4.86 -12.36
C ASP A 111 -0.70 -3.68 -13.32
N LEU A 112 -0.05 -3.94 -14.46
CA LEU A 112 0.28 -2.88 -15.40
C LEU A 112 -0.96 -2.29 -16.09
N ASP A 113 -2.02 -3.07 -16.26
CA ASP A 113 -3.23 -2.61 -16.96
C ASP A 113 -3.92 -1.48 -16.16
N LEU A 114 -3.79 -1.50 -14.82
CA LEU A 114 -4.34 -0.48 -13.92
C LEU A 114 -3.49 0.80 -13.82
N LEU A 115 -2.31 0.82 -14.43
CA LEU A 115 -1.35 1.93 -14.33
C LEU A 115 -1.04 2.56 -15.68
N GLU A 116 -1.19 1.82 -16.78
CA GLU A 116 -0.74 2.23 -18.11
C GLU A 116 -1.39 3.55 -18.57
N ALA A 117 -2.68 3.74 -18.26
CA ALA A 117 -3.45 4.90 -18.68
C ALA A 117 -3.41 6.10 -17.70
N HIS A 118 -2.72 5.98 -16.56
CA HIS A 118 -2.84 6.96 -15.49
C HIS A 118 -1.57 7.80 -15.28
N SER A 119 -1.80 9.07 -14.95
CA SER A 119 -0.85 9.93 -14.27
C SER A 119 -1.02 9.76 -12.75
N ALA A 120 -0.18 10.42 -11.93
CA ALA A 120 -0.25 10.31 -10.48
C ALA A 120 -1.63 10.76 -9.93
N ASN A 121 -2.10 11.93 -10.33
CA ASN A 121 -3.38 12.47 -9.86
C ASN A 121 -4.57 11.68 -10.40
N SER A 122 -4.52 11.24 -11.67
CA SER A 122 -5.63 10.47 -12.24
C SER A 122 -5.71 9.06 -11.67
N TRP A 123 -4.57 8.42 -11.36
CA TRP A 123 -4.54 7.14 -10.65
C TRP A 123 -5.08 7.27 -9.22
N ALA A 124 -4.59 8.25 -8.45
CA ALA A 124 -5.03 8.47 -7.08
C ALA A 124 -6.53 8.80 -7.04
N THR A 125 -7.01 9.65 -7.96
CA THR A 125 -8.43 9.97 -8.08
C THR A 125 -9.25 8.74 -8.39
N TRP A 126 -8.81 7.91 -9.34
CA TRP A 126 -9.48 6.65 -9.67
C TRP A 126 -9.55 5.72 -8.44
N LYS A 127 -8.43 5.51 -7.73
CA LYS A 127 -8.37 4.67 -6.52
C LYS A 127 -9.39 5.11 -5.47
N GLU A 128 -9.40 6.41 -5.13
CA GLU A 128 -10.27 6.96 -4.08
C GLU A 128 -11.76 6.91 -4.46
N ASN A 129 -12.08 6.84 -5.76
CA ASN A 129 -13.46 6.68 -6.23
C ASN A 129 -13.93 5.21 -6.29
N LEU A 130 -13.04 4.20 -6.17
CA LEU A 130 -13.42 2.79 -6.28
C LEU A 130 -14.56 2.37 -5.35
N PRO A 131 -14.61 2.81 -4.07
CA PRO A 131 -15.68 2.43 -3.15
C PRO A 131 -17.04 3.07 -3.45
N PHE A 132 -17.12 4.00 -4.40
CA PHE A 132 -18.31 4.81 -4.63
C PHE A 132 -18.83 4.59 -6.05
N ALA A 133 -20.15 4.38 -6.16
CA ALA A 133 -20.84 4.37 -7.42
C ALA A 133 -20.86 5.78 -8.01
N THR A 134 -20.84 5.88 -9.33
CA THR A 134 -21.06 7.17 -10.00
C THR A 134 -22.47 7.66 -9.70
N GLY A 135 -22.60 8.89 -9.21
CA GLY A 135 -23.86 9.50 -8.83
C GLY A 135 -23.92 10.96 -9.25
N ALA A 136 -25.13 11.49 -9.40
CA ALA A 136 -25.31 12.87 -9.80
C ALA A 136 -24.78 13.83 -8.73
N GLY A 137 -24.09 14.87 -9.16
CA GLY A 137 -23.67 16.00 -8.34
C GLY A 137 -22.35 15.83 -7.60
N TYR A 138 -22.02 14.64 -7.08
CA TYR A 138 -20.76 14.45 -6.33
C TYR A 138 -19.58 14.15 -7.24
N SER A 139 -18.43 14.78 -6.94
CA SER A 139 -17.14 14.37 -7.49
C SER A 139 -16.05 14.39 -6.42
N LEU A 140 -15.12 13.44 -6.52
CA LEU A 140 -13.99 13.27 -5.63
C LEU A 140 -12.71 13.31 -6.46
N ALA A 141 -11.77 14.17 -6.09
CA ALA A 141 -10.50 14.32 -6.78
C ALA A 141 -9.33 14.26 -5.80
N ALA A 142 -8.29 13.50 -6.17
CA ALA A 142 -7.05 13.39 -5.41
C ALA A 142 -5.91 14.09 -6.13
N THR A 143 -5.15 14.91 -5.39
CA THR A 143 -3.93 15.55 -5.87
C THR A 143 -2.75 15.01 -5.07
N ILE A 144 -1.95 14.15 -5.72
CA ILE A 144 -0.71 13.60 -5.16
C ILE A 144 0.55 14.13 -5.87
N ALA A 145 0.40 14.87 -6.97
CA ALA A 145 1.52 15.47 -7.68
C ALA A 145 1.19 16.88 -8.18
N ALA A 146 2.17 17.77 -8.12
CA ALA A 146 2.08 19.07 -8.79
C ALA A 146 2.03 18.89 -10.32
N PRO A 147 1.54 19.87 -11.10
CA PRO A 147 1.34 19.72 -12.55
C PRO A 147 2.58 19.24 -13.33
N GLY A 148 3.79 19.68 -12.97
CA GLY A 148 5.05 19.25 -13.60
C GLY A 148 5.56 17.88 -13.15
N GLN A 149 4.89 17.26 -12.17
CA GLN A 149 5.23 15.96 -11.57
C GLN A 149 4.07 14.97 -11.72
N ASP A 150 2.99 15.33 -12.39
CA ASP A 150 1.83 14.47 -12.59
C ASP A 150 2.12 13.44 -13.70
N THR A 151 2.95 12.45 -13.35
CA THR A 151 3.48 11.44 -14.26
C THR A 151 3.14 10.04 -13.76
N ARG A 152 3.15 9.08 -14.68
CA ARG A 152 2.98 7.66 -14.33
C ARG A 152 4.08 7.14 -13.40
N ALA A 153 5.32 7.61 -13.56
CA ALA A 153 6.43 7.30 -12.65
C ALA A 153 6.10 7.71 -11.20
N ASN A 154 5.45 8.85 -10.98
CA ASN A 154 5.06 9.27 -9.64
C ASN A 154 3.82 8.53 -9.11
N ALA A 155 2.90 8.07 -9.98
CA ALA A 155 1.85 7.12 -9.60
C ALA A 155 2.46 5.80 -9.09
N LEU A 156 3.38 5.24 -9.89
CA LEU A 156 4.14 4.03 -9.57
C LEU A 156 4.93 4.18 -8.28
N GLN A 157 5.55 5.34 -8.04
CA GLN A 157 6.29 5.59 -6.81
C GLN A 157 5.36 5.54 -5.59
N PHE A 158 4.20 6.19 -5.65
CA PHE A 158 3.25 6.15 -4.54
C PHE A 158 2.76 4.72 -4.26
N LEU A 159 2.36 4.00 -5.31
CA LEU A 159 1.94 2.60 -5.19
C LEU A 159 3.05 1.71 -4.64
N LEU A 160 4.28 1.84 -5.14
CA LEU A 160 5.42 1.08 -4.63
C LEU A 160 5.72 1.41 -3.16
N LEU A 161 5.55 2.66 -2.72
CA LEU A 161 5.70 3.00 -1.31
C LEU A 161 4.67 2.28 -0.44
N HIS A 162 3.42 2.17 -0.90
CA HIS A 162 2.39 1.39 -0.21
C HIS A 162 2.82 -0.08 -0.07
N GLU A 163 3.22 -0.70 -1.19
CA GLU A 163 3.69 -2.09 -1.20
C GLU A 163 4.95 -2.29 -0.34
N PHE A 164 5.84 -1.30 -0.29
CA PHE A 164 6.99 -1.34 0.60
C PHE A 164 6.61 -1.28 2.07
N GLY A 165 5.51 -0.61 2.42
CA GLY A 165 4.91 -0.73 3.75
C GLY A 165 4.61 -2.19 4.10
N HIS A 166 4.00 -2.95 3.19
CA HIS A 166 3.80 -4.38 3.40
C HIS A 166 5.13 -5.15 3.54
N VAL A 167 6.10 -4.88 2.68
CA VAL A 167 7.45 -5.50 2.76
C VAL A 167 8.07 -5.29 4.15
N LEU A 168 8.00 -4.08 4.69
CA LEU A 168 8.55 -3.77 6.01
C LEU A 168 7.77 -4.44 7.14
N SER A 169 6.45 -4.55 7.01
CA SER A 169 5.62 -5.23 8.01
C SER A 169 5.76 -6.77 8.02
N ALA A 170 6.33 -7.37 6.97
CA ALA A 170 6.61 -8.80 6.94
C ALA A 170 7.70 -9.22 7.97
N GLU A 171 8.76 -8.42 8.08
CA GLU A 171 9.88 -8.72 9.00
C GLU A 171 9.85 -7.88 10.29
N GLY A 172 8.95 -6.89 10.37
CA GLY A 172 8.81 -6.03 11.53
C GLY A 172 8.07 -6.70 12.69
N ASP A 173 8.53 -6.45 13.92
CA ASP A 173 7.82 -6.86 15.15
C ASP A 173 6.76 -5.85 15.62
N PHE A 174 6.43 -4.85 14.79
CA PHE A 174 5.47 -3.78 15.09
C PHE A 174 4.04 -4.07 14.59
N LEU A 175 3.86 -5.15 13.82
CA LEU A 175 2.59 -5.73 13.40
C LEU A 175 2.66 -7.27 13.54
N PRO A 176 1.52 -7.97 13.66
CA PRO A 176 1.50 -9.43 13.57
C PRO A 176 1.81 -9.90 12.16
N ARG A 177 2.57 -10.99 12.00
CA ARG A 177 2.77 -11.60 10.67
C ARG A 177 1.45 -12.11 10.10
N TRP A 178 1.08 -11.67 8.90
CA TRP A 178 -0.23 -11.99 8.30
C TRP A 178 -0.41 -13.48 7.93
N TRP A 179 0.67 -14.26 7.93
CA TRP A 179 0.64 -15.71 7.70
C TRP A 179 0.68 -16.54 8.99
N GLU A 180 0.67 -15.90 10.16
CA GLU A 180 0.70 -16.58 11.47
C GLU A 180 -0.57 -16.25 12.29
N PRO A 181 -1.01 -17.15 13.18
CA PRO A 181 -2.04 -16.82 14.16
C PRO A 181 -1.59 -15.66 15.06
N VAL A 182 -2.50 -14.71 15.31
CA VAL A 182 -2.20 -13.52 16.11
C VAL A 182 -2.52 -13.79 17.59
N PRO A 183 -1.54 -13.68 18.51
CA PRO A 183 -1.81 -13.80 19.94
C PRO A 183 -2.59 -12.58 20.44
N ALA A 184 -3.73 -12.80 21.13
CA ALA A 184 -4.61 -11.72 21.60
C ALA A 184 -3.98 -10.83 22.69
N ASP A 185 -2.93 -11.31 23.36
CA ASP A 185 -2.24 -10.64 24.47
C ASP A 185 -0.92 -9.94 24.06
N ARG A 186 -0.46 -10.15 22.82
CA ARG A 186 0.77 -9.52 22.34
C ARG A 186 0.55 -8.04 22.02
N ARG A 187 1.47 -7.20 22.49
CA ARG A 187 1.57 -5.78 22.15
C ARG A 187 2.48 -5.59 20.96
N TYR A 188 2.16 -4.58 20.15
CA TYR A 188 2.79 -4.29 18.88
C TYR A 188 2.86 -2.78 18.72
N ALA A 189 4.09 -2.25 18.56
CA ALA A 189 4.37 -0.82 18.63
C ALA A 189 3.55 0.04 17.65
N TYR A 190 3.21 -0.51 16.47
CA TYR A 190 2.36 0.18 15.50
C TYR A 190 0.89 -0.21 15.63
N LEU A 191 0.58 -1.52 15.67
CA LEU A 191 -0.81 -2.01 15.77
C LEU A 191 -1.59 -1.30 16.88
N ASP A 192 -0.97 -1.17 18.06
CA ASP A 192 -1.62 -0.64 19.26
C ASP A 192 -1.94 0.86 19.17
N LEU A 193 -1.47 1.57 18.14
CA LEU A 193 -1.81 2.97 17.92
C LEU A 193 -3.30 3.13 17.54
N SER A 194 -3.80 2.29 16.65
CA SER A 194 -5.14 2.44 16.05
C SER A 194 -6.01 1.19 16.14
N TRP A 195 -5.45 0.05 16.52
CA TRP A 195 -6.13 -1.23 16.53
C TRP A 195 -6.01 -1.96 17.86
N VAL A 196 -6.96 -2.86 18.10
CA VAL A 196 -6.92 -3.88 19.15
C VAL A 196 -7.25 -5.24 18.56
N ILE A 197 -6.75 -6.29 19.19
CA ILE A 197 -7.11 -7.67 18.86
C ILE A 197 -8.25 -8.08 19.80
N SER A 198 -9.40 -8.46 19.23
CA SER A 198 -10.53 -8.97 19.99
C SER A 198 -10.20 -10.34 20.61
N PRO A 199 -10.98 -10.82 21.60
CA PRO A 199 -10.85 -12.18 22.11
C PRO A 199 -11.02 -13.27 21.05
N SER A 200 -11.68 -12.96 19.93
CA SER A 200 -11.84 -13.85 18.78
C SER A 200 -10.69 -13.76 17.76
N GLY A 201 -9.60 -13.04 18.08
CA GLY A 201 -8.44 -12.87 17.20
C GLY A 201 -8.69 -11.92 16.02
N ARG A 202 -9.74 -11.09 16.07
CA ARG A 202 -10.06 -10.13 15.00
C ARG A 202 -9.49 -8.76 15.32
N PHE A 203 -8.99 -8.07 14.31
CA PHE A 203 -8.63 -6.66 14.44
C PHE A 203 -9.88 -5.79 14.50
N VAL A 204 -9.91 -4.90 15.49
CA VAL A 204 -10.99 -3.92 15.70
C VAL A 204 -10.33 -2.55 15.88
N PRO A 205 -10.81 -1.49 15.21
CA PRO A 205 -10.27 -0.16 15.40
C PRO A 205 -10.53 0.33 16.83
N ARG A 206 -9.61 1.12 17.38
CA ARG A 206 -9.79 1.81 18.66
C ARG A 206 -10.81 2.95 18.56
N ALA A 207 -10.80 3.63 17.42
CA ALA A 207 -11.76 4.68 17.06
C ALA A 207 -12.41 4.30 15.73
N ASP A 208 -13.61 3.73 15.78
CA ASP A 208 -14.40 3.42 14.59
C ASP A 208 -15.17 4.65 14.10
N PHE A 209 -15.57 4.67 12.84
CA PHE A 209 -16.38 5.73 12.24
C PHE A 209 -17.41 5.18 11.27
N GLU A 210 -18.41 6.00 10.94
CA GLU A 210 -19.50 5.59 10.05
C GLU A 210 -18.97 5.16 8.68
N LEU A 211 -19.55 4.10 8.12
CA LEU A 211 -19.19 3.50 6.83
C LEU A 211 -17.82 2.80 6.76
N ARG A 212 -16.91 2.95 7.72
CA ARG A 212 -15.58 2.31 7.68
C ARG A 212 -15.64 0.81 7.34
N GLY A 213 -16.52 0.09 8.04
CA GLY A 213 -16.65 -1.37 7.89
C GLY A 213 -17.31 -1.85 6.60
N VAL A 214 -17.79 -0.94 5.74
CA VAL A 214 -18.49 -1.27 4.47
C VAL A 214 -17.86 -0.63 3.23
N VAL A 215 -16.80 0.17 3.40
CA VAL A 215 -15.99 0.68 2.29
C VAL A 215 -15.28 -0.50 1.62
N ASP A 216 -15.42 -0.61 0.30
CA ASP A 216 -14.92 -1.72 -0.49
C ASP A 216 -14.23 -1.22 -1.76
N PHE A 217 -12.89 -1.23 -1.77
CA PHE A 217 -12.09 -0.69 -2.89
C PHE A 217 -11.95 -1.66 -4.07
N TYR A 218 -11.98 -2.97 -3.84
CA TYR A 218 -11.68 -3.96 -4.88
C TYR A 218 -12.74 -5.06 -5.01
N GLY A 219 -13.81 -5.00 -4.21
CA GLY A 219 -14.98 -5.83 -4.38
C GLY A 219 -16.11 -5.14 -5.15
N ASN A 220 -17.31 -5.67 -5.01
CA ASN A 220 -18.48 -5.27 -5.79
C ASN A 220 -19.48 -4.41 -5.00
N ASN A 221 -19.15 -4.05 -3.75
CA ASN A 221 -20.05 -3.32 -2.87
C ASN A 221 -19.78 -1.81 -2.90
N GLN A 222 -20.15 -1.15 -3.99
CA GLN A 222 -20.03 0.30 -4.09
C GLN A 222 -21.12 1.01 -3.28
N LEU A 223 -20.70 2.01 -2.50
CA LEU A 223 -21.59 2.94 -1.80
C LEU A 223 -22.17 3.97 -2.77
N PHE A 224 -23.33 4.54 -2.46
CA PHE A 224 -23.85 5.65 -3.24
C PHE A 224 -22.95 6.89 -3.11
N ALA A 225 -22.92 7.74 -4.14
CA ALA A 225 -22.01 8.89 -4.19
C ALA A 225 -22.25 9.92 -3.06
N ASP A 226 -23.47 9.99 -2.52
CA ASP A 226 -23.80 10.85 -1.37
C ASP A 226 -23.14 10.38 -0.06
N ALA A 227 -22.65 9.14 -0.01
CA ALA A 227 -21.89 8.61 1.11
C ALA A 227 -20.45 9.16 1.21
N ILE A 228 -19.94 9.82 0.15
CA ILE A 228 -18.56 10.35 0.10
C ILE A 228 -18.31 11.29 1.28
N VAL A 229 -19.21 12.25 1.51
CA VAL A 229 -19.06 13.24 2.59
C VAL A 229 -19.05 12.55 3.95
N THR A 230 -20.01 11.65 4.21
CA THR A 230 -20.09 10.89 5.46
C THR A 230 -18.82 10.06 5.72
N ALA A 231 -18.34 9.34 4.72
CA ALA A 231 -17.15 8.49 4.86
C ALA A 231 -15.90 9.33 5.20
N TYR A 232 -15.67 10.43 4.49
CA TYR A 232 -14.49 11.26 4.73
C TYR A 232 -14.58 12.12 5.99
N SER A 233 -15.76 12.63 6.37
CA SER A 233 -15.94 13.30 7.67
C SER A 233 -15.71 12.34 8.84
N GLY A 234 -16.10 11.07 8.69
CA GLY A 234 -15.78 10.01 9.65
C GLY A 234 -14.27 9.75 9.73
N LEU A 235 -13.58 9.68 8.58
CA LEU A 235 -12.14 9.52 8.51
C LEU A 235 -11.39 10.64 9.26
N GLU A 236 -11.80 11.91 9.10
CA GLU A 236 -11.16 13.05 9.79
C GLU A 236 -11.26 12.98 11.32
N CYS A 237 -12.29 12.30 11.83
CA CYS A 237 -12.48 12.05 13.26
C CYS A 237 -11.71 10.83 13.78
N SER A 238 -10.98 10.11 12.91
CA SER A 238 -10.19 8.92 13.24
C SER A 238 -8.68 9.20 13.21
N ASP A 239 -7.88 8.20 13.54
CA ASP A 239 -6.42 8.22 13.44
C ASP A 239 -5.89 7.52 12.17
N PHE A 240 -6.76 7.24 11.19
CA PHE A 240 -6.38 6.63 9.91
C PHE A 240 -5.98 7.67 8.85
N PRO A 241 -4.95 7.38 8.01
CA PRO A 241 -4.46 8.31 6.99
C PRO A 241 -5.38 8.42 5.77
N SER A 242 -6.12 7.36 5.44
CA SER A 242 -6.99 7.24 4.28
C SER A 242 -8.14 6.27 4.55
N LEU A 243 -9.19 6.27 3.72
CA LEU A 243 -10.26 5.27 3.81
C LEU A 243 -9.72 3.86 3.57
N TYR A 244 -8.75 3.70 2.66
CA TYR A 244 -8.13 2.40 2.39
C TYR A 244 -7.32 1.91 3.61
N GLY A 245 -6.54 2.79 4.24
CA GLY A 245 -5.80 2.46 5.47
C GLY A 245 -6.70 2.13 6.67
N ALA A 246 -7.95 2.58 6.66
CA ALA A 246 -8.91 2.26 7.72
C ALA A 246 -9.54 0.85 7.60
N THR A 247 -9.21 0.09 6.55
CA THR A 247 -9.82 -1.22 6.31
C THR A 247 -9.22 -2.32 7.19
N ASN A 248 -7.90 -2.32 7.39
CA ASN A 248 -7.19 -3.28 8.23
C ASN A 248 -5.81 -2.75 8.68
N PRO A 249 -5.16 -3.37 9.68
CA PRO A 249 -3.88 -2.87 10.22
C PRO A 249 -2.70 -2.86 9.25
N TYR A 250 -2.69 -3.76 8.26
CA TYR A 250 -1.60 -3.85 7.29
C TYR A 250 -1.67 -2.69 6.30
N ASP A 251 -2.87 -2.42 5.78
CA ASP A 251 -3.12 -1.26 4.92
C ASP A 251 -3.00 0.06 5.69
N ASP A 252 -3.35 0.09 6.97
CA ASP A 252 -3.11 1.25 7.84
C ASP A 252 -1.61 1.61 7.85
N PHE A 253 -0.77 0.63 8.15
CA PHE A 253 0.68 0.83 8.14
C PHE A 253 1.20 1.21 6.76
N ALA A 254 0.76 0.49 5.71
CA ALA A 254 1.20 0.74 4.34
C ALA A 254 0.82 2.13 3.84
N GLU A 255 -0.41 2.58 4.07
CA GLU A 255 -0.87 3.92 3.70
C GLU A 255 -0.20 5.00 4.55
N CYS A 256 0.06 4.75 5.84
CA CYS A 256 0.85 5.68 6.64
C CYS A 256 2.30 5.77 6.13
N PHE A 257 2.96 4.66 5.87
CA PHE A 257 4.32 4.67 5.36
C PHE A 257 4.39 5.40 4.01
N ALA A 258 3.47 5.07 3.10
CA ALA A 258 3.41 5.69 1.78
C ALA A 258 3.16 7.19 1.84
N SER A 259 2.10 7.60 2.54
CA SER A 259 1.76 9.02 2.65
C SER A 259 2.80 9.82 3.45
N TYR A 260 3.46 9.23 4.46
CA TYR A 260 4.53 9.91 5.20
C TYR A 260 5.73 10.18 4.30
N VAL A 261 6.23 9.15 3.61
CA VAL A 261 7.36 9.31 2.69
C VAL A 261 7.01 10.30 1.57
N HIS A 262 5.81 10.15 0.98
CA HIS A 262 5.35 10.98 -0.11
C HIS A 262 5.20 12.46 0.29
N SER A 263 4.51 12.75 1.39
CA SER A 263 4.22 14.13 1.78
C SER A 263 5.32 14.76 2.63
N GLU A 264 5.84 14.07 3.64
CA GLU A 264 6.77 14.66 4.60
C GLU A 264 8.22 14.59 4.12
N MET A 265 8.64 13.49 3.49
CA MET A 265 10.03 13.34 3.03
C MET A 265 10.25 13.90 1.62
N LEU A 266 9.31 13.65 0.70
CA LEU A 266 9.40 14.11 -0.69
C LEU A 266 8.73 15.47 -0.92
N GLY A 267 8.01 16.02 0.07
CA GLY A 267 7.38 17.33 0.00
C GLY A 267 6.24 17.41 -1.02
N ARG A 268 5.59 16.28 -1.33
CA ARG A 268 4.56 16.20 -2.38
C ARG A 268 3.16 16.41 -1.80
N PRO A 269 2.23 16.99 -2.58
CA PRO A 269 0.87 17.17 -2.10
C PRO A 269 0.22 15.82 -1.82
N TYR A 270 -0.72 15.80 -0.88
CA TYR A 270 -1.70 14.73 -0.71
C TYR A 270 -2.98 15.42 -0.25
N VAL A 271 -3.85 15.73 -1.20
CA VAL A 271 -5.08 16.49 -0.97
C VAL A 271 -6.24 15.76 -1.63
N LEU A 272 -7.34 15.63 -0.89
CA LEU A 272 -8.61 15.17 -1.45
C LEU A 272 -9.61 16.31 -1.42
N ARG A 273 -10.33 16.48 -2.53
CA ARG A 273 -11.40 17.47 -2.68
C ARG A 273 -12.70 16.75 -3.03
N VAL A 274 -13.76 17.09 -2.31
CA VAL A 274 -15.13 16.65 -2.60
C VAL A 274 -15.93 17.86 -3.07
N ASP A 275 -16.52 17.77 -4.25
CA ASP A 275 -17.41 18.79 -4.81
C ASP A 275 -18.83 18.22 -4.93
N LEU A 276 -19.85 19.06 -4.70
CA LEU A 276 -21.27 18.82 -5.01
C LEU A 276 -21.73 19.88 -6.02
N ASP A 277 -22.17 19.45 -7.19
CA ASP A 277 -22.58 20.30 -8.32
C ASP A 277 -21.53 21.38 -8.65
N GLY A 278 -20.25 21.00 -8.60
CA GLY A 278 -19.11 21.89 -8.83
C GLY A 278 -18.79 22.84 -7.67
N THR A 279 -19.50 22.75 -6.54
CA THR A 279 -19.25 23.54 -5.33
C THR A 279 -18.48 22.69 -4.31
N PRO A 280 -17.28 23.12 -3.86
CA PRO A 280 -16.52 22.39 -2.85
C PRO A 280 -17.32 22.20 -1.56
N GLN A 281 -17.43 20.94 -1.10
CA GLN A 281 -18.10 20.56 0.13
C GLN A 281 -17.11 20.27 1.26
N ALA A 282 -15.99 19.62 0.93
CA ALA A 282 -14.98 19.23 1.90
C ALA A 282 -13.59 19.15 1.25
N TRP A 283 -12.59 19.38 2.09
CA TRP A 283 -11.18 19.16 1.79
C TRP A 283 -10.61 18.32 2.91
N LEU A 284 -9.93 17.23 2.57
CA LEU A 284 -9.14 16.55 3.59
C LEU A 284 -7.78 17.19 3.63
N ASP A 285 -7.54 17.89 4.73
CA ASP A 285 -6.23 18.43 5.08
C ASP A 285 -5.23 17.29 5.28
N SER A 286 -3.93 17.63 5.18
CA SER A 286 -2.86 16.67 5.38
C SER A 286 -2.99 15.97 6.73
N PHE A 287 -3.13 14.63 6.70
CA PHE A 287 -3.15 13.79 7.89
C PHE A 287 -1.98 14.11 8.83
N TRP A 288 -0.79 14.29 8.26
CA TRP A 288 0.44 14.56 8.99
C TRP A 288 0.47 15.94 9.65
N ALA A 289 -0.29 16.92 9.15
CA ALA A 289 -0.42 18.23 9.79
C ALA A 289 -1.39 18.20 10.99
N SER A 290 -2.21 17.15 11.11
CA SER A 290 -3.20 17.01 12.19
C SER A 290 -2.59 16.34 13.43
N GLY A 291 -3.07 16.75 14.61
CA GLY A 291 -2.75 16.09 15.88
C GLY A 291 -3.15 14.62 15.92
N ARG A 292 -4.10 14.18 15.09
CA ARG A 292 -4.53 12.77 14.97
C ARG A 292 -3.41 11.84 14.46
N SER A 293 -2.38 12.40 13.82
CA SER A 293 -1.24 11.63 13.33
C SER A 293 -0.11 11.44 14.35
N ALA A 294 -0.16 12.08 15.53
CA ALA A 294 1.00 12.25 16.40
C ALA A 294 1.74 10.93 16.73
N GLY A 295 1.01 9.87 17.12
CA GLY A 295 1.61 8.57 17.43
C GLY A 295 2.24 7.90 16.19
N LYS A 296 1.55 7.93 15.06
CA LYS A 296 2.01 7.38 13.79
C LYS A 296 3.21 8.15 13.23
N ARG A 297 3.21 9.49 13.36
CA ARG A 297 4.32 10.37 12.97
C ARG A 297 5.57 10.01 13.77
N ALA A 298 5.46 9.93 15.10
CA ALA A 298 6.58 9.55 15.95
C ALA A 298 7.15 8.17 15.58
N PHE A 299 6.29 7.21 15.27
CA PHE A 299 6.69 5.89 14.80
C PHE A 299 7.47 5.95 13.46
N MET A 300 6.94 6.66 12.46
CA MET A 300 7.59 6.81 11.14
C MET A 300 8.94 7.51 11.26
N GLU A 301 9.01 8.59 12.05
CA GLU A 301 10.23 9.34 12.31
C GLU A 301 11.32 8.48 12.99
N ALA A 302 10.94 7.60 13.92
CA ALA A 302 11.88 6.67 14.54
C ALA A 302 12.41 5.66 13.52
N MET A 303 11.50 4.93 12.86
CA MET A 303 11.84 3.90 11.88
C MET A 303 12.77 4.42 10.75
N LEU A 304 12.47 5.59 10.20
CA LEU A 304 13.22 6.15 9.07
C LEU A 304 14.54 6.81 9.49
N ARG A 305 14.65 7.30 10.74
CA ARG A 305 15.90 7.84 11.28
C ARG A 305 16.92 6.73 11.54
N ASP A 306 16.46 5.63 12.12
CA ASP A 306 17.31 4.50 12.49
C ASP A 306 17.91 3.85 11.23
N ALA A 307 17.12 3.73 10.16
CA ALA A 307 17.59 3.33 8.84
C ALA A 307 18.76 4.18 8.30
N GLY A 308 18.70 5.51 8.48
CA GLY A 308 19.75 6.43 8.05
C GLY A 308 21.02 6.39 8.92
N SER A 309 20.91 5.85 10.13
CA SER A 309 22.03 5.73 11.08
C SER A 309 22.74 4.38 11.05
N GLY A 310 22.19 3.39 10.34
CA GLY A 310 22.67 2.00 10.36
C GLY A 310 22.35 1.26 11.67
N TYR A 311 21.59 1.86 12.58
CA TYR A 311 21.12 1.26 13.82
C TYR A 311 19.75 0.62 13.56
N ARG A 312 19.54 -0.65 13.94
CA ARG A 312 18.19 -1.22 14.00
C ARG A 312 17.65 -0.95 15.40
N LEU A 313 16.40 -0.47 15.52
CA LEU A 313 15.68 -0.43 16.79
C LEU A 313 15.81 -1.80 17.45
N ALA A 314 16.49 -1.84 18.60
CA ALA A 314 16.40 -2.95 19.50
C ALA A 314 14.96 -2.98 20.05
N ALA A 315 14.35 -4.16 19.95
CA ALA A 315 13.00 -4.48 20.40
C ALA A 315 12.74 -4.10 21.87
#